data_AF-A0AA88XIL2-F1
#
_entry.id   AF-A0AA88XIL2-F1
#
_cell.length_a   1.000
_cell.length_b   1.000
_cell.length_c   1.000
_cell.angle_alpha   90.00
_cell.angle_beta   90.00
_cell.angle_gamma   90.00
#
_symmetry.space_group_name_H-M   'P 1'
#
loop_
_entity.id
_entity.type
_entity.pdbx_description
1 polymer ?
#
loop_
_entity_poly.entity_id
_entity_poly.type
_entity_poly.pdbx_seq_one_letter_code
_entity_poly.pdbx_strand_id
1 'polypeptide(L)'
;GCRKYMEVLTSIKLKSPNYPENYPDDFDCTYVLYTTSDLPIHLQHFSLENAYDEICYDSITITTDNSDSLRLCGHKNELELKTLNFISKSGVIMVEFNTDSKIVHSGFEAIVYIIRKEDCNNTLDTLNGTVTSPFYPNAYPPLLKCMNRIVLPDNYRIVMDIKYLNFELGDQSCQKDFVQIESVMDDGTDVDHGRFCEKEYENVSISSSSSELLLQFSSDYFLEGKGFYVEYQGMKVCENITNNSSSGVFMSVNFPGNYLNNIVCMYSFGFKNEQYVIELEFDVIDLEADAESFKRGSSCTKDYIEITTSEHVERICGRRKQAHSKLFFYSETGFIEMSFRSDLIGTRQGFSGRWRMVLKEFYSATCRDIIFELPEYRMEYVKDAQNWRDARESCLEKGGDLVKVLRSRDDAFLQEFLYNISLSGNCSLDHKSIWIGGNDLDYEGGFQWANGELFQYKNWFLGWPEYEYRNRQPSDDGLSNEDCVEMRKTFHVPSKGNKDTDRYYWNDRNCDTKNPFICQYMKEDLTFILVENIDSGTSKNNLREPFLHDRDQYIRNT
;
A
#
# COMPACT_ATOMS: atom_id res chain seq x y z
N GLY A 1 49.25 -45.62 -0.10
CA GLY A 1 49.47 -44.47 0.79
C GLY A 1 49.67 -43.19 0.00
N CYS A 2 48.63 -42.38 -0.15
CA CYS A 2 48.78 -40.95 -0.44
C CYS A 2 48.23 -40.08 0.69
N ARG A 3 48.76 -38.87 0.83
CA ARG A 3 48.19 -37.85 1.70
C ARG A 3 48.13 -36.53 0.95
N LYS A 4 46.92 -36.00 0.77
CA LYS A 4 46.68 -34.76 0.01
C LYS A 4 46.03 -33.72 0.91
N TYR A 5 46.56 -32.51 0.89
CA TYR A 5 46.00 -31.35 1.57
C TYR A 5 45.35 -30.44 0.53
N MET A 6 44.09 -30.09 0.74
CA MET A 6 43.27 -29.39 -0.23
C MET A 6 42.52 -28.25 0.47
N GLU A 7 42.83 -27.02 0.08
CA GLU A 7 42.08 -25.84 0.54
C GLU A 7 40.77 -25.73 -0.25
N VAL A 8 39.66 -25.51 0.46
CA VAL A 8 38.33 -25.33 -0.15
C VAL A 8 37.97 -23.85 -0.16
N LEU A 9 38.05 -23.24 -1.34
CA LEU A 9 37.77 -21.81 -1.55
C LEU A 9 36.30 -21.51 -1.85
N THR A 10 35.61 -22.47 -2.49
CA THR A 10 34.19 -22.38 -2.88
C THR A 10 33.53 -23.75 -2.74
N SER A 11 33.85 -24.67 -3.65
CA SER A 11 33.48 -26.07 -3.54
C SER A 11 34.53 -26.94 -4.22
N ILE A 12 34.61 -28.20 -3.81
CA ILE A 12 35.51 -29.18 -4.41
C ILE A 12 34.78 -30.49 -4.62
N LYS A 13 34.96 -31.09 -5.80
CA LYS A 13 34.51 -32.45 -6.08
C LYS A 13 35.62 -33.43 -5.72
N LEU A 14 35.34 -34.31 -4.77
CA LEU A 14 36.23 -35.40 -4.38
C LEU A 14 35.74 -36.70 -5.00
N LYS A 15 36.62 -37.43 -5.67
CA LYS A 15 36.29 -38.68 -6.35
C LYS A 15 37.28 -39.77 -5.95
N SER A 16 36.80 -41.01 -5.90
CA SER A 16 37.70 -42.17 -5.89
C SER A 16 38.58 -42.18 -7.15
N PRO A 17 39.79 -42.76 -7.09
CA PRO A 17 40.60 -42.91 -8.29
C PRO A 17 39.84 -43.68 -9.38
N ASN A 18 40.05 -43.29 -10.63
CA ASN A 18 39.41 -43.83 -11.84
C ASN A 18 37.89 -43.59 -12.00
N TYR A 19 37.20 -43.01 -11.02
CA TYR A 19 35.75 -42.74 -11.11
C TYR A 19 35.39 -42.06 -12.45
N PRO A 20 34.37 -42.55 -13.20
CA PRO A 20 33.34 -43.52 -12.79
C PRO A 20 33.72 -45.00 -12.96
N GLU A 21 34.92 -45.30 -13.47
CA GLU A 21 35.44 -46.67 -13.59
C GLU A 21 35.87 -47.22 -12.23
N ASN A 22 36.19 -48.52 -12.20
CA ASN A 22 36.56 -49.19 -10.96
C ASN A 22 37.83 -48.61 -10.32
N TYR A 23 37.77 -48.40 -9.00
CA TYR A 23 38.93 -47.96 -8.22
C TYR A 23 40.02 -49.06 -8.17
N PRO A 24 41.29 -48.68 -7.94
CA PRO A 24 42.39 -49.64 -7.80
C PRO A 24 42.33 -50.40 -6.48
N ASP A 25 42.82 -51.64 -6.47
CA ASP A 25 43.10 -52.43 -5.26
C ASP A 25 44.38 -51.94 -4.56
N ASP A 26 44.60 -52.40 -3.32
CA ASP A 26 45.73 -52.04 -2.44
C ASP A 26 45.98 -50.52 -2.34
N PHE A 27 44.90 -49.75 -2.35
CA PHE A 27 44.92 -48.29 -2.36
C PHE A 27 44.57 -47.72 -0.98
N ASP A 28 45.52 -46.96 -0.44
CA ASP A 28 45.34 -46.22 0.81
C ASP A 28 45.62 -44.75 0.52
N CYS A 29 44.65 -43.87 0.78
CA CYS A 29 44.82 -42.44 0.69
C CYS A 29 44.01 -41.64 1.68
N THR A 30 44.65 -40.63 2.26
CA THR A 30 44.01 -39.62 3.11
C THR A 30 43.91 -38.29 2.37
N TYR A 31 42.72 -37.72 2.30
CA TYR A 31 42.45 -36.36 1.87
C TYR A 31 42.14 -35.50 3.10
N VAL A 32 42.84 -34.38 3.25
CA VAL A 32 42.61 -33.39 4.30
C VAL A 32 42.09 -32.14 3.61
N LEU A 33 40.79 -31.91 3.75
CA LEU A 33 40.08 -30.75 3.22
C LEU A 33 39.98 -29.71 4.32
N TYR A 34 40.35 -28.47 4.03
CA TYR A 34 40.33 -27.41 5.04
C TYR A 34 39.89 -26.05 4.49
N THR A 35 39.32 -25.24 5.38
CA THR A 35 38.85 -23.88 5.16
C THR A 35 38.71 -23.14 6.50
N THR A 36 38.17 -21.92 6.49
CA THR A 36 37.97 -21.07 7.68
C THR A 36 36.51 -20.95 8.12
N SER A 37 35.62 -21.77 7.58
CA SER A 37 34.16 -21.70 7.78
C SER A 37 33.55 -23.10 7.82
N ASP A 38 32.23 -23.18 7.96
CA ASP A 38 31.53 -24.46 7.97
C ASP A 38 31.78 -25.22 6.66
N LEU A 39 32.14 -26.50 6.78
CA LEU A 39 32.55 -27.33 5.65
C LEU A 39 31.69 -28.60 5.61
N PRO A 40 30.50 -28.57 4.97
CA PRO A 40 29.70 -29.76 4.74
C PRO A 40 30.25 -30.63 3.58
N ILE A 41 30.16 -31.95 3.73
CA ILE A 41 30.47 -32.93 2.68
C ILE A 41 29.23 -33.77 2.35
N HIS A 42 28.90 -33.86 1.06
CA HIS A 42 27.78 -34.64 0.55
C HIS A 42 28.27 -35.67 -0.45
N LEU A 43 28.00 -36.95 -0.18
CA LEU A 43 28.27 -38.05 -1.09
C LEU A 43 27.17 -38.10 -2.16
N GLN A 44 27.50 -37.91 -3.43
CA GLN A 44 26.56 -37.99 -4.55
C GLN A 44 26.42 -39.42 -5.09
N HIS A 45 27.49 -40.21 -5.00
CA HIS A 45 27.53 -41.60 -5.43
C HIS A 45 28.39 -42.42 -4.47
N PHE A 46 27.97 -43.66 -4.18
CA PHE A 46 28.73 -44.54 -3.30
C PHE A 46 28.51 -46.04 -3.58
N SER A 47 29.55 -46.68 -4.11
CA SER A 47 29.60 -48.12 -4.36
C SER A 47 31.00 -48.66 -4.07
N LEU A 48 31.17 -49.29 -2.91
CA LEU A 48 32.36 -50.01 -2.48
C LEU A 48 32.03 -51.48 -2.21
N GLU A 49 33.05 -52.30 -1.94
CA GLU A 49 32.87 -53.68 -1.49
C GLU A 49 31.94 -53.75 -0.25
N ASN A 50 31.02 -54.72 -0.24
CA ASN A 50 30.11 -54.93 0.88
C ASN A 50 30.86 -55.44 2.13
N ALA A 51 30.37 -55.04 3.31
CA ALA A 51 30.88 -55.61 4.55
C ALA A 51 30.67 -57.13 4.60
N TYR A 52 31.66 -57.85 5.10
CA TYR A 52 31.54 -59.27 5.44
C TYR A 52 31.81 -59.44 6.94
N ASP A 53 30.86 -60.06 7.65
CA ASP A 53 30.96 -60.22 9.12
C ASP A 53 31.21 -58.89 9.85
N GLU A 54 30.49 -57.83 9.41
CA GLU A 54 30.60 -56.45 9.90
C GLU A 54 31.95 -55.75 9.61
N ILE A 55 32.84 -56.39 8.86
CA ILE A 55 34.14 -55.83 8.48
C ILE A 55 34.04 -55.19 7.10
N CYS A 56 34.36 -53.89 7.02
CA CYS A 56 34.56 -53.20 5.76
C CYS A 56 36.03 -53.33 5.32
N TYR A 57 36.30 -54.18 4.33
CA TYR A 57 37.62 -54.31 3.68
C TYR A 57 37.93 -53.04 2.89
N ASP A 58 37.07 -52.71 1.94
CA ASP A 58 37.08 -51.40 1.28
C ASP A 58 36.21 -50.40 2.01
N SER A 59 36.74 -49.21 2.28
CA SER A 59 36.01 -48.23 3.09
C SER A 59 36.42 -46.79 2.80
N ILE A 60 35.46 -45.89 3.01
CA ILE A 60 35.72 -44.48 3.28
C ILE A 60 35.50 -44.23 4.76
N THR A 61 36.43 -43.53 5.41
CA THR A 61 36.24 -42.99 6.76
C THR A 61 36.23 -41.48 6.66
N ILE A 62 35.10 -40.86 7.03
CA ILE A 62 34.97 -39.40 7.09
C ILE A 62 35.06 -39.01 8.55
N THR A 63 36.04 -38.18 8.89
CA THR A 63 36.25 -37.66 10.24
C THR A 63 36.17 -36.15 10.22
N THR A 64 35.32 -35.59 11.08
CA THR A 64 35.26 -34.14 11.33
C THR A 64 36.00 -33.80 12.62
N ASP A 65 36.31 -32.53 12.78
CA ASP A 65 36.86 -31.91 13.99
C ASP A 65 35.98 -32.05 15.25
N ASN A 66 34.68 -32.27 15.08
CA ASN A 66 33.74 -32.51 16.19
C ASN A 66 33.81 -33.94 16.74
N SER A 67 34.79 -34.75 16.29
CA SER A 67 34.94 -36.19 16.60
C SER A 67 33.84 -37.09 16.02
N ASP A 68 33.00 -36.56 15.12
CA ASP A 68 32.14 -37.42 14.31
C ASP A 68 33.03 -38.17 13.31
N SER A 69 32.99 -39.50 13.40
CA SER A 69 33.72 -40.37 12.49
C SER A 69 32.80 -41.47 12.01
N LEU A 70 32.54 -41.53 10.70
CA LEU A 70 31.78 -42.61 10.10
C LEU A 70 32.62 -43.37 9.08
N ARG A 71 32.71 -44.69 9.27
CA ARG A 71 33.26 -45.63 8.30
C ARG A 71 32.11 -46.21 7.48
N LEU A 72 32.19 -46.07 6.17
CA LEU A 72 31.18 -46.53 5.20
C LEU A 72 31.80 -47.54 4.22
N CYS A 73 31.02 -48.54 3.86
CA CYS A 73 31.31 -49.50 2.80
C CYS A 73 30.01 -50.04 2.18
N GLY A 74 30.15 -50.91 1.18
CA GLY A 74 29.04 -51.46 0.40
C GLY A 74 28.44 -50.47 -0.59
N HIS A 75 27.27 -50.83 -1.11
CA HIS A 75 26.48 -49.96 -1.96
C HIS A 75 25.48 -49.16 -1.12
N LYS A 76 25.45 -47.83 -1.31
CA LYS A 76 24.41 -46.96 -0.75
C LYS A 76 23.52 -46.42 -1.84
N ASN A 77 22.21 -46.59 -1.66
CA ASN A 77 21.24 -45.93 -2.54
C ASN A 77 21.04 -44.47 -2.12
N GLU A 78 20.33 -43.70 -2.93
CA GLU A 78 20.09 -42.27 -2.68
C GLU A 78 19.40 -42.01 -1.32
N LEU A 79 18.46 -42.87 -0.89
CA LEU A 79 17.75 -42.68 0.38
C LEU A 79 18.67 -42.87 1.59
N GLU A 80 19.60 -43.81 1.52
CA GLU A 80 20.60 -44.01 2.56
C GLU A 80 21.57 -42.81 2.61
N LEU A 81 22.03 -42.32 1.46
CA LEU A 81 22.93 -41.15 1.39
C LEU A 81 22.29 -39.88 1.98
N LYS A 82 20.98 -39.69 1.84
CA LYS A 82 20.23 -38.57 2.45
C LYS A 82 20.33 -38.48 3.97
N THR A 83 20.46 -39.63 4.63
CA THR A 83 20.55 -39.70 6.09
C THR A 83 21.92 -39.32 6.62
N LEU A 84 22.91 -39.21 5.72
CA LEU A 84 24.27 -38.85 6.05
C LEU A 84 24.42 -37.33 5.97
N ASN A 85 24.66 -36.70 7.13
CA ASN A 85 24.94 -35.27 7.20
C ASN A 85 26.24 -35.04 7.99
N PHE A 86 27.29 -34.64 7.30
CA PHE A 86 28.59 -34.36 7.89
C PHE A 86 28.95 -32.91 7.67
N ILE A 87 29.11 -32.17 8.76
CA ILE A 87 29.49 -30.75 8.73
C ILE A 87 30.61 -30.54 9.73
N SER A 88 31.78 -30.12 9.24
CA SER A 88 32.82 -29.58 10.11
C SER A 88 32.52 -28.13 10.45
N LYS A 89 32.63 -27.75 11.72
CA LYS A 89 32.40 -26.38 12.21
C LYS A 89 33.69 -25.56 12.36
N SER A 90 34.85 -26.20 12.52
CA SER A 90 36.16 -25.52 12.41
C SER A 90 36.69 -25.44 10.98
N GLY A 91 36.03 -26.13 10.04
CA GLY A 91 36.38 -26.10 8.63
C GLY A 91 37.43 -27.13 8.22
N VAL A 92 37.59 -28.24 8.95
CA VAL A 92 38.53 -29.33 8.60
C VAL A 92 37.81 -30.68 8.52
N ILE A 93 37.91 -31.34 7.37
CA ILE A 93 37.42 -32.70 7.14
C ILE A 93 38.59 -33.58 6.70
N MET A 94 38.70 -34.76 7.31
CA MET A 94 39.59 -35.82 6.87
C MET A 94 38.79 -36.94 6.22
N VAL A 95 39.20 -37.37 5.02
CA VAL A 95 38.61 -38.48 4.28
C VAL A 95 39.68 -39.52 4.01
N GLU A 96 39.53 -40.71 4.59
CA GLU A 96 40.44 -41.84 4.38
C GLU A 96 39.77 -42.87 3.49
N PHE A 97 40.33 -43.13 2.31
CA PHE A 97 39.87 -44.17 1.40
C PHE A 97 40.88 -45.31 1.36
N ASN A 98 40.46 -46.48 1.84
CA ASN A 98 41.29 -47.66 2.00
C ASN A 98 40.65 -48.84 1.30
N THR A 99 41.42 -49.57 0.49
CA THR A 99 40.98 -50.78 -0.19
C THR A 99 41.92 -51.94 0.09
N ASP A 100 41.41 -53.16 0.00
CA ASP A 100 42.21 -54.38 0.07
C ASP A 100 42.68 -54.84 -1.32
N SER A 101 43.26 -56.04 -1.40
CA SER A 101 43.82 -56.61 -2.63
C SER A 101 42.79 -57.19 -3.63
N LYS A 102 41.48 -57.09 -3.36
CA LYS A 102 40.40 -57.77 -4.10
C LYS A 102 39.13 -56.91 -4.16
N ILE A 103 38.20 -57.32 -5.04
CA ILE A 103 36.83 -56.80 -5.22
C ILE A 103 36.74 -55.26 -5.29
N VAL A 104 36.75 -54.74 -6.53
CA VAL A 104 36.64 -53.30 -6.79
C VAL A 104 35.31 -52.93 -7.44
N HIS A 105 34.85 -51.70 -7.20
CA HIS A 105 33.61 -51.11 -7.74
C HIS A 105 33.86 -49.69 -8.25
N SER A 106 32.83 -48.98 -8.70
CA SER A 106 32.95 -47.62 -9.25
C SER A 106 33.39 -46.57 -8.23
N GLY A 107 33.25 -46.84 -6.92
CA GLY A 107 33.75 -45.98 -5.86
C GLY A 107 32.78 -44.87 -5.48
N PHE A 108 33.30 -43.66 -5.24
CA PHE A 108 32.51 -42.56 -4.70
C PHE A 108 32.76 -41.23 -5.42
N GLU A 109 31.73 -40.38 -5.44
CA GLU A 109 31.82 -38.97 -5.76
C GLU A 109 31.19 -38.18 -4.61
N ALA A 110 31.89 -37.16 -4.12
CA ALA A 110 31.43 -36.26 -3.08
C ALA A 110 31.64 -34.81 -3.53
N ILE A 111 30.78 -33.91 -3.06
CA ILE A 111 31.00 -32.47 -3.15
C ILE A 111 31.14 -31.91 -1.74
N VAL A 112 32.16 -31.08 -1.56
CA VAL A 112 32.41 -30.35 -0.31
C VAL A 112 32.24 -28.87 -0.60
N TYR A 113 31.44 -28.19 0.22
CA TYR A 113 31.14 -26.76 0.07
C TYR A 113 31.75 -25.97 1.23
N ILE A 114 32.05 -24.69 1.01
CA ILE A 114 32.27 -23.72 2.09
C ILE A 114 30.96 -22.98 2.39
N ILE A 115 30.53 -22.97 3.65
CA ILE A 115 29.39 -22.16 4.09
C ILE A 115 29.93 -21.07 5.00
N ARG A 116 30.02 -19.83 4.48
CA ARG A 116 30.52 -18.70 5.26
C ARG A 116 29.41 -18.17 6.17
N LYS A 117 29.81 -17.63 7.32
CA LYS A 117 28.88 -17.05 8.28
C LYS A 117 28.19 -15.79 7.73
N GLU A 118 28.84 -15.04 6.85
CA GLU A 118 28.20 -13.91 6.18
C GLU A 118 27.06 -14.32 5.23
N ASP A 119 27.13 -15.52 4.66
CA ASP A 119 26.15 -16.05 3.69
C ASP A 119 25.01 -16.84 4.36
N CYS A 120 25.20 -17.24 5.62
CA CYS A 120 24.32 -18.13 6.35
C CYS A 120 24.51 -17.94 7.86
N ASN A 121 23.42 -17.81 8.61
CA ASN A 121 23.47 -17.55 10.06
C ASN A 121 24.04 -16.17 10.43
N ASN A 122 23.75 -15.16 9.60
CA ASN A 122 24.20 -13.79 9.80
C ASN A 122 23.17 -12.94 10.57
N THR A 123 23.63 -11.88 11.22
CA THR A 123 22.78 -10.85 11.83
C THR A 123 23.04 -9.52 11.13
N LEU A 124 21.97 -8.89 10.65
CA LEU A 124 21.99 -7.65 9.88
C LEU A 124 21.31 -6.56 10.69
N ASP A 125 21.94 -5.39 10.79
CA ASP A 125 21.49 -4.25 11.60
C ASP A 125 21.40 -2.93 10.80
N THR A 126 21.63 -2.99 9.48
CA THR A 126 21.56 -1.85 8.58
C THR A 126 20.11 -1.57 8.17
N LEU A 127 19.74 -0.30 7.99
CA LEU A 127 18.37 0.06 7.57
C LEU A 127 17.97 -0.48 6.20
N ASN A 128 18.90 -0.79 5.31
CA ASN A 128 18.60 -1.44 4.05
C ASN A 128 19.64 -2.51 3.79
N GLY A 129 19.26 -3.59 3.11
CA GLY A 129 20.19 -4.62 2.73
C GLY A 129 19.55 -5.72 1.91
N THR A 130 20.34 -6.77 1.67
CA THR A 130 19.94 -7.90 0.85
C THR A 130 20.29 -9.19 1.57
N VAL A 131 19.46 -10.22 1.40
CA VAL A 131 19.75 -11.58 1.86
C VAL A 131 19.61 -12.52 0.68
N THR A 132 20.59 -13.39 0.49
CA THR A 132 20.60 -14.36 -0.62
C THR A 132 20.84 -15.76 -0.09
N SER A 133 20.47 -16.76 -0.87
CA SER A 133 20.95 -18.12 -0.62
C SER A 133 22.48 -18.17 -0.75
N PRO A 134 23.17 -19.07 -0.04
CA PRO A 134 24.60 -19.27 -0.23
C PRO A 134 24.92 -19.54 -1.70
N PHE A 135 26.02 -18.96 -2.20
CA PHE A 135 26.50 -19.04 -3.60
C PHE A 135 25.65 -18.36 -4.68
N TYR A 136 24.55 -17.68 -4.34
CA TYR A 136 23.75 -16.91 -5.30
C TYR A 136 24.67 -16.00 -6.17
N PRO A 137 24.50 -15.95 -7.51
CA PRO A 137 23.39 -16.49 -8.31
C PRO A 137 23.57 -17.95 -8.79
N ASN A 138 24.58 -18.67 -8.27
CA ASN A 138 24.77 -20.09 -8.55
C ASN A 138 23.85 -20.95 -7.66
N ALA A 139 23.83 -22.25 -7.94
CA ALA A 139 23.00 -23.18 -7.19
C ALA A 139 23.44 -23.30 -5.73
N TYR A 140 22.47 -23.35 -4.81
CA TYR A 140 22.75 -23.52 -3.39
C TYR A 140 23.10 -24.98 -3.06
N PRO A 141 23.91 -25.24 -2.03
CA PRO A 141 24.17 -26.59 -1.54
C PRO A 141 22.92 -27.31 -0.96
N PRO A 142 22.88 -28.65 -1.01
CA PRO A 142 21.82 -29.42 -0.38
C PRO A 142 21.93 -29.42 1.16
N LEU A 143 20.85 -29.80 1.83
CA LEU A 143 20.76 -30.00 3.30
C LEU A 143 21.15 -28.77 4.15
N LEU A 144 20.98 -27.57 3.60
CA LEU A 144 21.27 -26.33 4.34
C LEU A 144 20.16 -26.00 5.32
N LYS A 145 20.56 -25.45 6.46
CA LYS A 145 19.69 -24.77 7.43
C LYS A 145 20.33 -23.45 7.81
N CYS A 146 19.88 -22.38 7.18
CA CYS A 146 20.42 -21.03 7.34
C CYS A 146 19.41 -20.11 7.99
N MET A 147 19.84 -19.39 9.03
CA MET A 147 19.00 -18.50 9.83
C MET A 147 19.55 -17.08 9.80
N ASN A 148 19.05 -16.24 8.91
CA ASN A 148 19.47 -14.83 8.86
C ASN A 148 18.50 -13.97 9.69
N ARG A 149 19.05 -13.16 10.59
CA ARG A 149 18.28 -12.31 11.51
C ARG A 149 18.49 -10.85 11.14
N ILE A 150 17.43 -10.09 10.96
CA ILE A 150 17.47 -8.64 10.71
C ILE A 150 16.93 -7.94 11.95
N VAL A 151 17.71 -7.00 12.49
CA VAL A 151 17.43 -6.34 13.77
C VAL A 151 17.58 -4.83 13.61
N LEU A 152 16.46 -4.10 13.66
CA LEU A 152 16.44 -2.65 13.57
C LEU A 152 16.06 -2.03 14.94
N PRO A 153 16.21 -0.70 15.11
CA PRO A 153 15.68 -0.03 16.30
C PRO A 153 14.15 -0.16 16.41
N ASP A 154 13.63 -0.16 17.64
CA ASP A 154 12.20 -0.42 17.95
C ASP A 154 11.19 0.50 17.26
N ASN A 155 11.63 1.68 16.82
CA ASN A 155 10.79 2.61 16.06
C ASN A 155 10.78 2.35 14.54
N TYR A 156 11.26 1.19 14.10
CA TYR A 156 11.23 0.73 12.72
C TYR A 156 10.50 -0.60 12.58
N ARG A 157 9.92 -0.82 11.40
CA ARG A 157 9.52 -2.12 10.88
C ARG A 157 10.29 -2.43 9.61
N ILE A 158 10.43 -3.71 9.31
CA ILE A 158 11.19 -4.23 8.17
C ILE A 158 10.18 -4.56 7.07
N VAL A 159 10.34 -3.93 5.91
CA VAL A 159 9.63 -4.32 4.69
C VAL A 159 10.61 -5.11 3.84
N MET A 160 10.26 -6.36 3.54
CA MET A 160 11.08 -7.29 2.75
C MET A 160 10.38 -7.61 1.43
N ASP A 161 11.12 -7.49 0.34
CA ASP A 161 10.68 -7.84 -1.00
C ASP A 161 11.41 -9.07 -1.51
N ILE A 162 10.65 -10.10 -1.89
CA ILE A 162 11.21 -11.27 -2.57
C ILE A 162 11.37 -10.93 -4.05
N LYS A 163 12.59 -10.63 -4.51
CA LYS A 163 12.81 -10.26 -5.93
C LYS A 163 13.07 -11.46 -6.83
N TYR A 164 13.63 -12.53 -6.29
CA TYR A 164 13.94 -13.73 -7.06
C TYR A 164 13.78 -14.98 -6.21
N LEU A 165 13.16 -16.01 -6.79
CA LEU A 165 12.97 -17.28 -6.13
C LEU A 165 13.02 -18.43 -7.14
N ASN A 166 13.96 -19.34 -6.95
CA ASN A 166 14.15 -20.51 -7.79
C ASN A 166 14.63 -21.70 -6.96
N PHE A 167 13.68 -22.55 -6.58
CA PHE A 167 13.91 -23.82 -5.89
C PHE A 167 13.42 -24.99 -6.75
N GLU A 168 13.38 -26.20 -6.19
CA GLU A 168 12.89 -27.41 -6.87
C GLU A 168 11.43 -27.25 -7.37
N LEU A 169 11.18 -27.62 -8.62
CA LEU A 169 9.84 -27.57 -9.22
C LEU A 169 8.91 -28.65 -8.66
N GLY A 170 7.66 -28.28 -8.39
CA GLY A 170 6.58 -29.23 -8.13
C GLY A 170 6.32 -29.57 -6.65
N ASP A 171 6.93 -28.85 -5.71
CA ASP A 171 6.57 -28.91 -4.29
C ASP A 171 5.60 -27.79 -3.90
N GLN A 172 4.31 -27.98 -4.20
CA GLN A 172 3.27 -27.03 -3.82
C GLN A 172 3.10 -26.88 -2.30
N SER A 173 3.68 -27.78 -1.51
CA SER A 173 3.55 -27.78 -0.05
C SER A 173 4.73 -27.14 0.67
N CYS A 174 5.75 -26.65 -0.06
CA CYS A 174 6.99 -26.08 0.48
C CYS A 174 7.58 -26.91 1.63
N GLN A 175 7.62 -28.23 1.48
CA GLN A 175 8.19 -29.19 2.43
C GLN A 175 9.65 -29.54 2.12
N LYS A 176 10.11 -29.24 0.90
CA LYS A 176 11.47 -29.47 0.43
C LYS A 176 12.32 -28.21 0.64
N ASP A 177 12.53 -27.45 -0.43
CA ASP A 177 13.33 -26.24 -0.44
C ASP A 177 12.45 -25.02 -0.24
N PHE A 178 12.69 -24.24 0.81
CA PHE A 178 11.86 -23.08 1.12
C PHE A 178 12.62 -22.01 1.89
N VAL A 179 12.12 -20.78 1.77
CA VAL A 179 12.40 -19.70 2.71
C VAL A 179 11.17 -19.46 3.57
N GLN A 180 11.33 -19.46 4.89
CA GLN A 180 10.31 -19.08 5.86
C GLN A 180 10.67 -17.75 6.49
N ILE A 181 9.68 -16.88 6.68
CA ILE A 181 9.86 -15.54 7.21
C ILE A 181 8.96 -15.32 8.42
N GLU A 182 9.54 -14.92 9.55
CA GLU A 182 8.84 -14.72 10.81
C GLU A 182 9.24 -13.38 11.43
N SER A 183 8.28 -12.62 11.98
CA SER A 183 8.60 -11.49 12.86
C SER A 183 8.81 -11.99 14.27
N VAL A 184 9.94 -11.63 14.86
CA VAL A 184 10.24 -12.03 16.24
C VAL A 184 9.63 -11.02 17.19
N MET A 185 8.84 -11.50 18.15
CA MET A 185 8.12 -10.66 19.10
C MET A 185 8.73 -10.81 20.51
N ASP A 186 8.79 -9.72 21.28
CA ASP A 186 9.40 -9.73 22.62
C ASP A 186 8.68 -10.66 23.62
N ASP A 187 7.39 -10.91 23.40
CA ASP A 187 6.56 -11.79 24.23
C ASP A 187 6.62 -13.27 23.80
N GLY A 188 7.42 -13.59 22.78
CA GLY A 188 7.56 -14.92 22.20
C GLY A 188 6.41 -15.34 21.28
N THR A 189 5.48 -14.43 20.94
CA THR A 189 4.39 -14.70 20.00
C THR A 189 4.80 -14.37 18.55
N ASP A 190 5.86 -15.02 18.07
CA ASP A 190 6.40 -14.79 16.74
C ASP A 190 5.32 -14.92 15.66
N VAL A 191 5.35 -14.01 14.67
CA VAL A 191 4.33 -13.90 13.62
C VAL A 191 4.88 -14.51 12.33
N ASP A 192 4.29 -15.62 11.91
CA ASP A 192 4.62 -16.29 10.64
C ASP A 192 4.03 -15.53 9.44
N HIS A 193 4.91 -15.14 8.51
CA HIS A 193 4.54 -14.50 7.24
C HIS A 193 4.45 -15.51 6.08
N GLY A 194 4.80 -16.77 6.34
CA GLY A 194 4.64 -17.89 5.43
C GLY A 194 5.94 -18.50 4.95
N ARG A 195 5.77 -19.57 4.16
CA ARG A 195 6.83 -20.30 3.46
C ARG A 195 6.74 -20.06 1.96
N PHE A 196 7.89 -19.83 1.35
CA PHE A 196 8.01 -19.45 -0.05
C PHE A 196 8.93 -20.44 -0.75
N CYS A 197 8.39 -21.18 -1.72
CA CYS A 197 9.13 -22.17 -2.50
C CYS A 197 8.90 -22.11 -4.03
N GLU A 198 7.92 -21.33 -4.49
CA GLU A 198 7.55 -21.22 -5.91
C GLU A 198 7.84 -19.86 -6.53
N LYS A 199 8.00 -19.85 -7.86
CA LYS A 199 8.26 -18.62 -8.64
C LYS A 199 7.13 -17.59 -8.55
N GLU A 200 5.90 -18.03 -8.30
CA GLU A 200 4.73 -17.13 -8.18
C GLU A 200 4.86 -16.15 -7.00
N TYR A 201 5.75 -16.43 -6.04
CA TYR A 201 6.07 -15.53 -4.93
C TYR A 201 7.09 -14.44 -5.28
N GLU A 202 7.58 -14.37 -6.52
CA GLU A 202 8.38 -13.22 -6.98
C GLU A 202 7.53 -11.93 -6.91
N ASN A 203 8.11 -10.88 -6.33
CA ASN A 203 7.50 -9.58 -6.04
C ASN A 203 6.46 -9.57 -4.91
N VAL A 204 6.46 -10.60 -4.06
CA VAL A 204 5.75 -10.52 -2.77
C VAL A 204 6.51 -9.60 -1.82
N SER A 205 5.79 -8.64 -1.24
CA SER A 205 6.28 -7.76 -0.18
C SER A 205 5.70 -8.16 1.16
N ILE A 206 6.56 -8.27 2.17
CA ILE A 206 6.22 -8.66 3.53
C ILE A 206 6.54 -7.47 4.44
N SER A 207 5.60 -7.10 5.30
CA SER A 207 5.83 -6.08 6.34
C SER A 207 5.89 -6.78 7.69
N SER A 208 7.00 -6.61 8.40
CA SER A 208 7.16 -7.16 9.74
C SER A 208 6.17 -6.54 10.74
N SER A 209 5.88 -7.29 11.80
CA SER A 209 5.07 -6.81 12.94
C SER A 209 5.91 -6.11 14.01
N SER A 210 7.22 -6.38 14.05
CA SER A 210 8.21 -5.83 14.99
C SER A 210 9.43 -5.25 14.27
N SER A 211 10.40 -4.73 15.04
CA SER A 211 11.71 -4.28 14.53
C SER A 211 12.66 -5.42 14.20
N GLU A 212 12.21 -6.68 14.32
CA GLU A 212 13.03 -7.86 14.11
C GLU A 212 12.35 -8.88 13.19
N LEU A 213 13.11 -9.42 12.25
CA LEU A 213 12.63 -10.40 11.28
C LEU A 213 13.66 -11.53 11.11
N LEU A 214 13.17 -12.76 11.14
CA LEU A 214 13.95 -13.97 10.98
C LEU A 214 13.63 -14.61 9.63
N LEU A 215 14.67 -14.84 8.83
CA LEU A 215 14.59 -15.54 7.56
C LEU A 215 15.29 -16.89 7.68
N GLN A 216 14.51 -17.97 7.60
CA GLN A 216 15.00 -19.33 7.60
C GLN A 216 15.01 -19.90 6.18
N PHE A 217 16.18 -20.27 5.68
CA PHE A 217 16.32 -21.05 4.45
C PHE A 217 16.62 -22.51 4.78
N SER A 218 15.83 -23.42 4.23
CA SER A 218 16.05 -24.86 4.32
C SER A 218 16.13 -25.47 2.92
N SER A 219 17.12 -26.31 2.66
CA SER A 219 17.19 -27.15 1.46
C SER A 219 17.20 -28.64 1.79
N ASP A 220 16.69 -29.46 0.88
CA ASP A 220 16.71 -30.91 0.94
C ASP A 220 17.93 -31.48 0.18
N TYR A 221 17.92 -32.77 -0.15
CA TYR A 221 19.05 -33.46 -0.79
C TYR A 221 19.05 -33.40 -2.32
N PHE A 222 17.93 -33.07 -2.95
CA PHE A 222 17.76 -33.17 -4.40
C PHE A 222 17.68 -31.81 -5.09
N LEU A 223 18.05 -31.80 -6.37
CA LEU A 223 17.69 -30.79 -7.37
C LEU A 223 17.88 -29.34 -6.91
N GLU A 224 19.13 -28.88 -6.95
CA GLU A 224 19.46 -27.52 -6.54
C GLU A 224 18.93 -26.49 -7.57
N GLY A 225 18.14 -25.53 -7.08
CA GLY A 225 17.82 -24.31 -7.81
C GLY A 225 18.89 -23.23 -7.61
N LYS A 226 18.72 -22.07 -8.26
CA LYS A 226 19.58 -20.89 -8.06
C LYS A 226 19.33 -20.17 -6.72
N GLY A 227 18.29 -20.57 -5.99
CA GLY A 227 17.95 -20.08 -4.66
C GLY A 227 17.16 -18.78 -4.67
N PHE A 228 17.45 -17.90 -3.73
CA PHE A 228 16.65 -16.69 -3.50
C PHE A 228 17.51 -15.44 -3.44
N TYR A 229 16.88 -14.30 -3.76
CA TYR A 229 17.40 -12.97 -3.51
C TYR A 229 16.25 -12.11 -2.97
N VAL A 230 16.41 -11.62 -1.75
CA VAL A 230 15.47 -10.71 -1.09
C VAL A 230 16.16 -9.39 -0.76
N GLU A 231 15.40 -8.31 -0.85
CA GLU A 231 15.82 -6.98 -0.41
C GLU A 231 14.96 -6.56 0.77
N TYR A 232 15.54 -5.84 1.72
CA TYR A 232 14.76 -5.29 2.82
C TYR A 232 15.09 -3.83 3.08
N GLN A 233 14.12 -3.13 3.63
CA GLN A 233 14.21 -1.74 4.04
C GLN A 233 13.52 -1.51 5.40
N GLY A 234 14.15 -0.69 6.22
CA GLY A 234 13.68 -0.25 7.51
C GLY A 234 12.80 0.97 7.34
N MET A 235 11.53 0.82 7.67
CA MET A 235 10.52 1.86 7.57
C MET A 235 10.16 2.33 8.97
N LYS A 236 10.27 3.64 9.22
CA LYS A 236 9.95 4.21 10.52
C LYS A 236 8.46 3.99 10.81
N VAL A 237 8.14 3.50 12.01
CA VAL A 237 6.76 3.44 12.50
C VAL A 237 6.34 4.83 12.96
N CYS A 238 5.06 5.17 12.78
CA CYS A 238 4.56 6.45 13.26
C CYS A 238 4.57 6.53 14.79
N GLU A 239 4.94 7.72 15.27
CA GLU A 239 4.87 8.09 16.68
C GLU A 239 3.61 8.94 16.90
N ASN A 240 3.14 9.01 18.15
CA ASN A 240 2.07 9.93 18.51
C ASN A 240 2.59 11.36 18.41
N ILE A 241 1.97 12.17 17.56
CA ILE A 241 2.34 13.55 17.33
C ILE A 241 1.44 14.45 18.16
N THR A 242 2.03 15.28 19.02
CA THR A 242 1.33 16.37 19.71
C THR A 242 1.98 17.69 19.34
N ASN A 243 1.22 18.61 18.74
CA ASN A 243 1.72 19.92 18.35
C ASN A 243 0.79 21.03 18.86
N ASN A 244 1.26 21.75 19.88
CA ASN A 244 0.52 22.82 20.56
C ASN A 244 0.72 24.21 19.91
N SER A 245 1.24 24.27 18.68
CA SER A 245 1.39 25.52 17.93
C SER A 245 0.02 26.09 17.52
N SER A 246 0.01 27.25 16.86
CA SER A 246 -1.22 27.79 16.25
C SER A 246 -1.44 27.35 14.81
N SER A 247 -0.49 26.64 14.20
CA SER A 247 -0.59 26.08 12.86
C SER A 247 0.54 25.09 12.58
N GLY A 248 0.39 24.26 11.57
CA GLY A 248 1.44 23.37 11.11
C GLY A 248 1.06 22.57 9.87
N VAL A 249 1.95 21.66 9.48
CA VAL A 249 1.71 20.65 8.44
C VAL A 249 1.72 19.26 9.05
N PHE A 250 1.04 18.32 8.40
CA PHE A 250 1.02 16.92 8.80
C PHE A 250 1.05 16.02 7.56
N MET A 251 1.62 14.83 7.72
CA MET A 251 1.66 13.80 6.69
C MET A 251 1.77 12.42 7.32
N SER A 252 1.29 11.40 6.63
CA SER A 252 1.59 10.02 6.99
C SER A 252 3.09 9.78 6.94
N VAL A 253 3.61 8.93 7.82
CA VAL A 253 5.01 8.52 7.75
C VAL A 253 5.28 7.89 6.38
N ASN A 254 6.46 8.19 5.84
CA ASN A 254 6.93 7.81 4.51
C ASN A 254 6.28 8.53 3.31
N PHE A 255 5.32 9.45 3.50
CA PHE A 255 4.78 10.24 2.38
C PHE A 255 5.92 10.97 1.63
N PRO A 256 5.99 10.93 0.28
CA PRO A 256 4.98 10.46 -0.68
C PRO A 256 5.08 8.97 -1.08
N GLY A 257 5.93 8.18 -0.41
CA GLY A 257 5.91 6.72 -0.48
C GLY A 257 4.76 6.12 0.31
N ASN A 258 4.59 4.80 0.21
CA ASN A 258 3.45 4.13 0.83
C ASN A 258 3.58 4.04 2.36
N TYR A 259 2.47 4.14 3.09
CA TYR A 259 2.44 3.87 4.53
C TYR A 259 2.61 2.37 4.83
N LEU A 260 2.91 2.04 6.09
CA LEU A 260 2.99 0.66 6.58
C LEU A 260 1.62 0.09 6.91
N ASN A 261 1.47 -1.23 6.77
CA ASN A 261 0.32 -1.97 7.27
C ASN A 261 0.35 -2.10 8.79
N ASN A 262 -0.82 -2.35 9.38
CA ASN A 262 -1.06 -2.61 10.79
C ASN A 262 -0.48 -1.54 11.71
N ILE A 263 -0.64 -0.26 11.37
CA ILE A 263 -0.22 0.87 12.20
C ILE A 263 -1.41 1.65 12.74
N VAL A 264 -1.20 2.27 13.89
CA VAL A 264 -2.13 3.24 14.49
C VAL A 264 -1.33 4.48 14.86
N CYS A 265 -1.54 5.57 14.13
CA CYS A 265 -0.85 6.83 14.34
C CYS A 265 -1.81 7.84 14.96
N MET A 266 -1.43 8.46 16.08
CA MET A 266 -2.25 9.52 16.70
C MET A 266 -1.64 10.90 16.43
N TYR A 267 -2.50 11.87 16.13
CA TYR A 267 -2.15 13.27 15.90
C TYR A 267 -3.06 14.15 16.76
N SER A 268 -2.46 15.01 17.59
CA SER A 268 -3.17 15.98 18.43
C SER A 268 -2.64 17.38 18.09
N PHE A 269 -3.54 18.27 17.68
CA PHE A 269 -3.18 19.62 17.25
C PHE A 269 -3.84 20.69 18.11
N GLY A 270 -3.08 21.75 18.40
CA GLY A 270 -3.54 22.89 19.17
C GLY A 270 -3.60 22.63 20.67
N PHE A 271 -4.40 23.42 21.38
CA PHE A 271 -4.62 23.31 22.81
C PHE A 271 -6.04 23.74 23.15
N LYS A 272 -6.64 23.11 24.17
CA LYS A 272 -8.05 23.33 24.49
C LYS A 272 -8.29 24.81 24.85
N ASN A 273 -9.01 25.51 23.98
CA ASN A 273 -9.38 26.91 24.17
C ASN A 273 -10.75 27.16 23.51
N GLU A 274 -11.71 27.64 24.31
CA GLU A 274 -13.09 27.88 23.86
C GLU A 274 -13.24 29.07 22.90
N GLN A 275 -12.24 29.93 22.76
CA GLN A 275 -12.26 31.06 21.83
C GLN A 275 -11.78 30.70 20.42
N TYR A 276 -11.26 29.49 20.22
CA TYR A 276 -10.65 29.09 18.96
C TYR A 276 -11.25 27.78 18.46
N VAL A 277 -11.04 27.51 17.17
CA VAL A 277 -11.29 26.24 16.49
C VAL A 277 -10.03 25.84 15.72
N ILE A 278 -9.85 24.55 15.48
CA ILE A 278 -8.83 24.03 14.59
C ILE A 278 -9.47 23.76 13.24
N GLU A 279 -8.89 24.30 12.18
CA GLU A 279 -9.17 23.96 10.80
C GLU A 279 -8.11 22.95 10.32
N LEU A 280 -8.53 21.77 9.88
CA LEU A 280 -7.70 20.81 9.15
C LEU A 280 -7.95 20.95 7.66
N GLU A 281 -6.89 20.95 6.86
CA GLU A 281 -6.94 21.02 5.42
C GLU A 281 -6.11 19.88 4.82
N PHE A 282 -6.73 18.96 4.09
CA PHE A 282 -6.03 17.88 3.38
C PHE A 282 -5.65 18.30 1.96
N ASP A 283 -4.38 18.15 1.61
CA ASP A 283 -3.86 18.35 0.26
C ASP A 283 -3.99 17.07 -0.59
N VAL A 284 -3.67 15.92 0.01
CA VAL A 284 -3.69 14.60 -0.64
C VAL A 284 -4.25 13.58 0.35
N ILE A 285 -5.12 12.69 -0.15
CA ILE A 285 -5.54 11.47 0.53
C ILE A 285 -5.48 10.33 -0.51
N ASP A 286 -4.73 9.27 -0.24
CA ASP A 286 -4.68 8.05 -1.04
C ASP A 286 -4.53 6.89 -0.05
N LEU A 287 -5.67 6.38 0.40
CA LEU A 287 -5.78 5.27 1.36
C LEU A 287 -6.52 4.09 0.72
N GLU A 288 -6.26 2.88 1.19
CA GLU A 288 -7.03 1.73 0.74
C GLU A 288 -8.52 1.85 1.14
N ALA A 289 -9.40 1.50 0.21
CA ALA A 289 -10.84 1.38 0.45
C ALA A 289 -11.44 0.34 -0.50
N ASP A 290 -12.66 -0.13 -0.21
CA ASP A 290 -13.38 -1.09 -1.07
C ASP A 290 -13.64 -0.56 -2.50
N ALA A 291 -13.66 0.76 -2.68
CA ALA A 291 -13.67 1.40 -3.99
C ALA A 291 -12.64 2.53 -4.00
N GLU A 292 -11.94 2.74 -5.12
CA GLU A 292 -10.86 3.73 -5.19
C GLU A 292 -11.31 5.18 -4.97
N SER A 293 -12.61 5.48 -5.12
CA SER A 293 -13.16 6.81 -4.87
C SER A 293 -13.10 7.19 -3.40
N PHE A 294 -12.87 8.48 -3.13
CA PHE A 294 -12.98 9.05 -1.78
C PHE A 294 -14.34 8.73 -1.13
N LYS A 295 -14.31 8.31 0.14
CA LYS A 295 -15.50 7.99 0.95
C LYS A 295 -15.38 8.61 2.35
N ARG A 296 -16.55 8.74 2.99
CA ARG A 296 -16.69 9.21 4.38
C ARG A 296 -17.57 8.26 5.20
N GLY A 297 -17.45 8.35 6.52
CA GLY A 297 -18.30 7.66 7.49
C GLY A 297 -18.01 6.17 7.61
N SER A 298 -19.02 5.40 8.03
CA SER A 298 -18.89 3.99 8.40
C SER A 298 -18.51 3.04 7.25
N SER A 299 -18.51 3.52 6.01
CA SER A 299 -18.07 2.75 4.84
C SER A 299 -16.54 2.61 4.73
N CYS A 300 -15.78 3.34 5.54
CA CYS A 300 -14.33 3.25 5.63
C CYS A 300 -13.93 2.18 6.67
N THR A 301 -13.79 0.94 6.20
CA THR A 301 -13.58 -0.26 7.03
C THR A 301 -12.18 -0.85 6.94
N LYS A 302 -11.44 -0.53 5.86
CA LYS A 302 -10.04 -0.93 5.64
C LYS A 302 -9.11 0.10 6.29
N ASP A 303 -8.38 0.85 5.48
CA ASP A 303 -7.54 1.94 5.94
C ASP A 303 -8.34 3.23 6.02
N TYR A 304 -8.20 3.95 7.13
CA TYR A 304 -8.94 5.19 7.32
C TYR A 304 -8.24 6.16 8.25
N ILE A 305 -8.54 7.43 8.04
CA ILE A 305 -8.29 8.48 9.02
C ILE A 305 -9.59 8.70 9.79
N GLU A 306 -9.52 8.69 11.11
CA GLU A 306 -10.62 9.01 12.00
C GLU A 306 -10.33 10.34 12.68
N ILE A 307 -11.24 11.29 12.53
CA ILE A 307 -11.16 12.61 13.15
C ILE A 307 -12.18 12.61 14.29
N THR A 308 -11.70 12.86 15.49
CA THR A 308 -12.51 12.87 16.70
C THR A 308 -12.63 14.29 17.20
N THR A 309 -13.86 14.77 17.27
CA THR A 309 -14.23 16.03 17.92
C THR A 309 -15.02 15.73 19.19
N SER A 310 -15.44 16.77 19.92
CA SER A 310 -16.21 16.57 21.15
C SER A 310 -17.64 16.06 20.90
N GLU A 311 -18.18 16.26 19.70
CA GLU A 311 -19.56 15.90 19.34
C GLU A 311 -19.63 14.89 18.18
N HIS A 312 -18.58 14.75 17.38
CA HIS A 312 -18.59 13.95 16.15
C HIS A 312 -17.36 13.06 15.98
N VAL A 313 -17.55 11.92 15.33
CA VAL A 313 -16.48 11.05 14.87
C VAL A 313 -16.69 10.82 13.37
N GLU A 314 -15.73 11.25 12.56
CA GLU A 314 -15.79 11.08 11.11
C GLU A 314 -14.61 10.24 10.64
N ARG A 315 -14.89 9.28 9.75
CA ARG A 315 -13.87 8.47 9.08
C ARG A 315 -13.78 8.86 7.62
N ILE A 316 -12.56 8.90 7.07
CA ILE A 316 -12.29 9.17 5.66
C ILE A 316 -11.29 8.16 5.09
N CYS A 317 -11.48 7.78 3.82
CA CYS A 317 -10.67 6.79 3.12
C CYS A 317 -10.77 6.95 1.58
N GLY A 318 -10.04 6.13 0.84
CA GLY A 318 -10.00 6.16 -0.64
C GLY A 318 -9.06 7.22 -1.19
N ARG A 319 -9.23 7.58 -2.48
CA ARG A 319 -8.33 8.50 -3.19
C ARG A 319 -8.95 9.87 -3.49
N ARG A 320 -8.19 10.92 -3.21
CA ARG A 320 -8.40 12.34 -3.53
C ARG A 320 -7.05 12.99 -3.87
N LYS A 321 -6.73 13.12 -5.17
CA LYS A 321 -5.48 13.76 -5.68
C LYS A 321 -5.78 15.13 -6.31
N GLN A 322 -5.32 16.22 -5.68
CA GLN A 322 -5.23 17.64 -6.11
C GLN A 322 -6.47 18.49 -6.52
N ALA A 323 -6.49 19.69 -5.93
CA ALA A 323 -6.79 21.06 -6.42
C ALA A 323 -8.21 21.63 -6.64
N HIS A 324 -9.32 20.89 -6.57
CA HIS A 324 -10.65 21.54 -6.79
C HIS A 324 -11.61 21.54 -5.60
N SER A 325 -11.17 21.04 -4.45
CA SER A 325 -11.83 21.31 -3.17
C SER A 325 -10.97 20.75 -2.05
N LYS A 326 -10.26 21.65 -1.38
CA LYS A 326 -9.63 21.37 -0.08
C LYS A 326 -10.70 20.77 0.84
N LEU A 327 -10.36 19.67 1.50
CA LEU A 327 -11.25 19.03 2.46
C LEU A 327 -11.00 19.63 3.83
N PHE A 328 -12.02 20.27 4.38
CA PHE A 328 -11.93 20.97 5.65
C PHE A 328 -12.66 20.23 6.77
N PHE A 329 -12.03 20.18 7.94
CA PHE A 329 -12.65 19.76 9.20
C PHE A 329 -12.43 20.82 10.27
N TYR A 330 -13.42 20.99 11.13
CA TYR A 330 -13.38 21.97 12.19
C TYR A 330 -13.64 21.29 13.53
N SER A 331 -12.84 21.63 14.54
CA SER A 331 -13.14 21.28 15.93
C SER A 331 -14.05 22.31 16.60
N GLU A 332 -14.65 21.96 17.73
CA GLU A 332 -15.46 22.89 18.53
C GLU A 332 -14.62 23.72 19.50
N THR A 333 -13.36 23.35 19.72
CA THR A 333 -12.40 24.08 20.58
C THR A 333 -11.06 24.23 19.87
N GLY A 334 -10.13 24.96 20.46
CA GLY A 334 -8.75 25.09 19.99
C GLY A 334 -7.92 23.80 19.90
N PHE A 335 -8.54 22.63 20.00
CA PHE A 335 -7.91 21.32 20.04
C PHE A 335 -8.67 20.32 19.16
N ILE A 336 -7.93 19.44 18.48
CA ILE A 336 -8.48 18.34 17.67
C ILE A 336 -7.58 17.11 17.76
N GLU A 337 -8.20 15.93 17.72
CA GLU A 337 -7.52 14.64 17.62
C GLU A 337 -7.86 13.94 16.32
N MET A 338 -6.85 13.36 15.69
CA MET A 338 -6.95 12.59 14.46
C MET A 338 -6.14 11.30 14.64
N SER A 339 -6.67 10.18 14.17
CA SER A 339 -5.93 8.92 14.11
C SER A 339 -5.89 8.38 12.69
N PHE A 340 -4.77 7.78 12.30
CA PHE A 340 -4.66 7.01 11.07
C PHE A 340 -4.50 5.54 11.42
N ARG A 341 -5.32 4.68 10.81
CA ARG A 341 -5.33 3.23 11.04
C ARG A 341 -5.24 2.53 9.70
N SER A 342 -4.35 1.55 9.62
CA SER A 342 -4.24 0.65 8.47
C SER A 342 -4.45 -0.80 8.88
N ASP A 343 -4.97 -1.61 7.97
CA ASP A 343 -5.15 -3.04 8.18
C ASP A 343 -3.89 -3.85 7.81
N LEU A 344 -3.99 -5.19 7.71
CA LEU A 344 -2.85 -6.08 7.49
C LEU A 344 -2.33 -6.08 6.04
N ILE A 345 -3.14 -5.69 5.07
CA ILE A 345 -2.84 -5.78 3.64
C ILE A 345 -3.13 -4.46 2.95
N GLY A 346 -2.52 -4.25 1.78
CA GLY A 346 -2.81 -3.10 0.93
C GLY A 346 -2.30 -1.77 1.48
N THR A 347 -1.32 -1.19 0.77
CA THR A 347 -0.80 0.14 1.10
C THR A 347 -1.00 1.09 -0.07
N ARG A 348 -1.09 2.37 0.25
CA ARG A 348 -1.18 3.47 -0.72
C ARG A 348 -0.26 4.60 -0.27
N GLN A 349 -0.19 5.66 -1.07
CA GLN A 349 0.70 6.81 -0.86
C GLN A 349 0.43 7.58 0.45
N GLY A 350 -0.73 7.42 1.08
CA GLY A 350 -1.04 8.03 2.37
C GLY A 350 -1.66 9.42 2.23
N PHE A 351 -1.33 10.32 3.14
CA PHE A 351 -1.95 11.65 3.21
C PHE A 351 -0.96 12.75 3.57
N SER A 352 -1.30 13.98 3.17
CA SER A 352 -0.62 15.20 3.60
C SER A 352 -1.63 16.35 3.72
N GLY A 353 -1.33 17.30 4.60
CA GLY A 353 -2.18 18.46 4.81
C GLY A 353 -1.55 19.50 5.73
N ARG A 354 -2.36 20.52 6.04
CA ARG A 354 -2.03 21.60 6.98
C ARG A 354 -3.16 21.85 7.95
N TRP A 355 -2.83 22.45 9.08
CA TRP A 355 -3.80 22.84 10.09
C TRP A 355 -3.49 24.22 10.63
N ARG A 356 -4.53 24.91 11.11
CA ARG A 356 -4.39 26.19 11.81
C ARG A 356 -5.48 26.41 12.84
N MET A 357 -5.13 27.18 13.86
CA MET A 357 -6.00 27.63 14.93
C MET A 357 -6.59 28.99 14.54
N VAL A 358 -7.91 29.08 14.55
CA VAL A 358 -8.68 30.25 14.10
C VAL A 358 -9.60 30.71 15.22
N LEU A 359 -9.73 32.02 15.40
CA LEU A 359 -10.64 32.61 16.37
C LEU A 359 -12.11 32.32 16.01
N LYS A 360 -12.88 31.83 16.98
CA LYS A 360 -14.32 31.53 16.83
C LYS A 360 -15.13 32.72 16.37
N GLU A 361 -14.81 33.95 16.78
CA GLU A 361 -15.59 35.15 16.40
C GLU A 361 -15.44 35.51 14.91
N PHE A 362 -14.28 35.22 14.30
CA PHE A 362 -14.07 35.33 12.86
C PHE A 362 -14.68 34.15 12.09
N TYR A 363 -15.04 33.07 12.80
CA TYR A 363 -15.76 31.91 12.28
C TYR A 363 -17.29 31.98 12.55
N SER A 364 -17.71 32.70 13.58
CA SER A 364 -19.11 32.88 14.02
C SER A 364 -19.76 34.13 13.43
N ALA A 365 -18.98 34.96 12.73
CA ALA A 365 -19.52 36.01 11.89
C ALA A 365 -20.06 35.39 10.59
N THR A 366 -21.32 34.95 10.67
CA THR A 366 -22.28 34.66 9.59
C THR A 366 -22.18 33.30 8.87
N CYS A 367 -23.32 32.61 8.74
CA CYS A 367 -23.61 31.73 7.59
C CYS A 367 -23.69 32.53 6.27
N ARG A 368 -22.86 33.58 6.10
CA ARG A 368 -22.66 34.18 4.80
C ARG A 368 -21.50 33.43 4.17
N ASP A 369 -21.74 33.07 2.92
CA ASP A 369 -20.66 32.78 1.98
C ASP A 369 -19.88 31.51 2.32
N ILE A 370 -20.60 30.39 2.54
CA ILE A 370 -19.99 29.08 2.22
C ILE A 370 -19.86 29.08 0.69
N ILE A 371 -18.74 29.64 0.23
CA ILE A 371 -18.37 29.73 -1.17
C ILE A 371 -17.58 28.48 -1.49
N PHE A 372 -18.12 27.66 -2.38
CA PHE A 372 -17.39 26.55 -2.95
C PHE A 372 -16.80 26.97 -4.27
N GLU A 373 -15.47 26.95 -4.37
CA GLU A 373 -14.77 27.35 -5.58
C GLU A 373 -14.38 26.14 -6.43
N LEU A 374 -14.99 26.03 -7.61
CA LEU A 374 -14.55 25.17 -8.69
C LEU A 374 -13.72 26.01 -9.69
N PRO A 375 -12.96 25.36 -10.60
CA PRO A 375 -12.16 26.09 -11.59
C PRO A 375 -13.03 26.87 -12.59
N GLU A 376 -14.20 26.35 -12.94
CA GLU A 376 -15.11 26.94 -13.94
C GLU A 376 -16.14 27.90 -13.31
N TYR A 377 -16.53 27.68 -12.07
CA TYR A 377 -17.55 28.48 -11.39
C TYR A 377 -17.39 28.43 -9.86
N ARG A 378 -18.01 29.37 -9.15
CA ARG A 378 -18.17 29.33 -7.69
C ARG A 378 -19.64 29.18 -7.33
N MET A 379 -19.94 28.50 -6.23
CA MET A 379 -21.30 28.36 -5.69
C MET A 379 -21.39 29.03 -4.33
N GLU A 380 -22.52 29.65 -4.02
CA GLU A 380 -22.79 30.34 -2.75
C GLU A 380 -24.13 29.86 -2.19
N TYR A 381 -24.13 29.39 -0.94
CA TYR A 381 -25.36 29.10 -0.22
C TYR A 381 -25.92 30.37 0.41
N VAL A 382 -27.17 30.70 0.08
CA VAL A 382 -27.89 31.85 0.63
C VAL A 382 -28.94 31.35 1.62
N LYS A 383 -28.71 31.64 2.90
CA LYS A 383 -29.58 31.21 4.02
C LYS A 383 -30.94 31.92 4.04
N ASP A 384 -30.99 33.16 3.57
CA ASP A 384 -32.19 34.00 3.62
C ASP A 384 -33.23 33.45 2.64
N ALA A 385 -34.25 32.80 3.17
CA ALA A 385 -35.23 32.07 2.38
C ALA A 385 -36.13 33.00 1.56
N GLN A 386 -36.22 32.72 0.26
CA GLN A 386 -36.96 33.51 -0.72
C GLN A 386 -37.83 32.60 -1.60
N ASN A 387 -38.84 33.17 -2.25
CA ASN A 387 -39.54 32.46 -3.32
C ASN A 387 -38.57 32.20 -4.48
N TRP A 388 -38.89 31.29 -5.40
CA TRP A 388 -37.94 30.89 -6.45
C TRP A 388 -37.53 32.06 -7.37
N ARG A 389 -38.47 32.97 -7.69
CA ARG A 389 -38.21 34.11 -8.58
C ARG A 389 -37.28 35.14 -7.93
N ASP A 390 -37.58 35.52 -6.69
CA ASP A 390 -36.77 36.46 -5.90
C ASP A 390 -35.36 35.87 -5.64
N ALA A 391 -35.29 34.56 -5.35
CA ALA A 391 -34.02 33.86 -5.16
C ALA A 391 -33.14 33.92 -6.42
N ARG A 392 -33.76 33.73 -7.59
CA ARG A 392 -33.08 33.87 -8.88
C ARG A 392 -32.60 35.30 -9.11
N GLU A 393 -33.46 36.28 -8.89
CA GLU A 393 -33.11 37.70 -9.03
C GLU A 393 -31.94 38.07 -8.12
N SER A 394 -31.93 37.59 -6.88
CA SER A 394 -30.80 37.76 -5.94
C SER A 394 -29.47 37.21 -6.47
N CYS A 395 -29.49 36.09 -7.19
CA CYS A 395 -28.28 35.56 -7.84
C CYS A 395 -27.87 36.40 -9.05
N LEU A 396 -28.84 36.81 -9.88
CA LEU A 396 -28.63 37.62 -11.08
C LEU A 396 -28.03 38.99 -10.75
N GLU A 397 -28.51 39.66 -9.69
CA GLU A 397 -27.97 40.94 -9.22
C GLU A 397 -26.47 40.88 -8.88
N LYS A 398 -25.99 39.71 -8.47
CA LYS A 398 -24.58 39.44 -8.14
C LYS A 398 -23.77 38.86 -9.31
N GLY A 399 -24.35 38.82 -10.53
CA GLY A 399 -23.69 38.29 -11.72
C GLY A 399 -23.65 36.76 -11.81
N GLY A 400 -24.55 36.06 -11.12
CA GLY A 400 -24.74 34.61 -11.19
C GLY A 400 -26.14 34.22 -11.65
N ASP A 401 -26.52 32.96 -11.49
CA ASP A 401 -27.91 32.49 -11.60
C ASP A 401 -28.12 31.38 -10.55
N LEU A 402 -29.34 30.88 -10.37
CA LEU A 402 -29.55 29.69 -9.56
C LEU A 402 -28.77 28.50 -10.13
N VAL A 403 -28.19 27.68 -9.25
CA VAL A 403 -27.34 26.57 -9.67
C VAL A 403 -28.07 25.59 -10.58
N LYS A 404 -27.38 25.14 -11.63
CA LYS A 404 -27.84 24.10 -12.55
C LYS A 404 -27.06 22.80 -12.37
N VAL A 405 -27.68 21.68 -12.69
CA VAL A 405 -27.09 20.34 -12.56
C VAL A 405 -27.16 19.61 -13.89
N LEU A 406 -26.08 19.64 -14.67
CA LEU A 406 -26.09 19.13 -16.04
C LEU A 406 -25.67 17.66 -16.11
N ARG A 407 -24.92 17.18 -15.11
CA ARG A 407 -24.33 15.84 -15.08
C ARG A 407 -24.32 15.26 -13.67
N SER A 408 -24.12 13.95 -13.57
CA SER A 408 -23.95 13.25 -12.28
C SER A 408 -22.79 13.77 -11.44
N ARG A 409 -21.75 14.32 -12.07
CA ARG A 409 -20.62 14.96 -11.39
C ARG A 409 -21.05 16.25 -10.66
N ASP A 410 -21.92 17.05 -11.27
CA ASP A 410 -22.41 18.31 -10.68
C ASP A 410 -23.29 18.01 -9.47
N ASP A 411 -24.16 16.99 -9.57
CA ASP A 411 -24.96 16.51 -8.45
C ASP A 411 -24.07 16.04 -7.30
N ALA A 412 -23.08 15.21 -7.57
CA ALA A 412 -22.15 14.72 -6.54
C ALA A 412 -21.45 15.87 -5.78
N PHE A 413 -21.06 16.93 -6.49
CA PHE A 413 -20.51 18.13 -5.85
C PHE A 413 -21.52 18.88 -4.98
N LEU A 414 -22.75 19.04 -5.47
CA LEU A 414 -23.83 19.66 -4.68
C LEU A 414 -24.19 18.83 -3.43
N GLN A 415 -24.18 17.50 -3.52
CA GLN A 415 -24.38 16.62 -2.36
C GLN A 415 -23.30 16.87 -1.29
N GLU A 416 -22.02 16.93 -1.69
CA GLU A 416 -20.90 17.19 -0.78
C GLU A 416 -20.99 18.60 -0.17
N PHE A 417 -21.35 19.59 -0.99
CA PHE A 417 -21.54 20.97 -0.55
C PHE A 417 -22.62 21.08 0.53
N LEU A 418 -23.81 20.52 0.29
CA LEU A 418 -24.92 20.52 1.25
C LEU A 418 -24.59 19.74 2.53
N TYR A 419 -23.86 18.64 2.41
CA TYR A 419 -23.39 17.90 3.58
C TYR A 419 -22.44 18.73 4.44
N ASN A 420 -21.46 19.41 3.86
CA ASN A 420 -20.53 20.29 4.60
C ASN A 420 -21.29 21.44 5.30
N ILE A 421 -22.33 21.99 4.67
CA ILE A 421 -23.19 23.01 5.30
C ILE A 421 -23.91 22.40 6.51
N SER A 422 -24.43 21.18 6.40
CA SER A 422 -25.15 20.50 7.50
C SER A 422 -24.29 20.27 8.75
N LEU A 423 -22.96 20.16 8.58
CA LEU A 423 -22.00 19.99 9.68
C LEU A 423 -21.61 21.31 10.34
N SER A 424 -21.90 22.45 9.72
CA SER A 424 -21.66 23.75 10.34
C SER A 424 -22.70 23.99 11.42
N GLY A 425 -22.33 23.86 12.70
CA GLY A 425 -23.23 23.96 13.85
C GLY A 425 -24.05 25.27 13.96
N ASN A 426 -23.74 26.31 13.18
CA ASN A 426 -24.50 27.55 13.10
C ASN A 426 -25.44 27.65 11.87
N CYS A 427 -25.31 26.74 10.90
CA CYS A 427 -26.14 26.65 9.71
C CYS A 427 -27.03 25.41 9.80
N SER A 428 -27.96 25.41 10.76
CA SER A 428 -28.98 24.36 10.82
C SER A 428 -29.75 24.32 9.50
N LEU A 429 -29.51 23.26 8.75
CA LEU A 429 -30.31 22.84 7.60
C LEU A 429 -31.57 22.09 8.06
N ASP A 430 -32.03 22.24 9.31
CA ASP A 430 -33.22 21.59 9.90
C ASP A 430 -34.36 21.51 8.89
N HIS A 431 -34.41 20.38 8.19
CA HIS A 431 -35.42 20.03 7.20
C HIS A 431 -35.64 21.06 6.07
N LYS A 432 -34.66 21.92 5.77
CA LYS A 432 -34.83 22.97 4.75
C LYS A 432 -34.57 22.43 3.36
N SER A 433 -35.62 22.46 2.55
CA SER A 433 -35.51 22.37 1.11
C SER A 433 -34.73 23.56 0.55
N ILE A 434 -33.99 23.35 -0.54
CA ILE A 434 -33.08 24.35 -1.12
C ILE A 434 -33.41 24.56 -2.59
N TRP A 435 -33.60 25.81 -3.02
CA TRP A 435 -33.85 26.09 -4.44
C TRP A 435 -32.62 25.84 -5.31
N ILE A 436 -32.87 25.21 -6.46
CA ILE A 436 -31.97 25.14 -7.60
C ILE A 436 -32.67 25.70 -8.84
N GLY A 437 -31.95 25.91 -9.93
CA GLY A 437 -32.45 26.62 -11.11
C GLY A 437 -33.45 25.84 -11.97
N GLY A 438 -33.85 24.62 -11.59
CA GLY A 438 -34.82 23.83 -12.36
C GLY A 438 -36.24 24.37 -12.20
N ASN A 439 -37.00 24.43 -13.28
CA ASN A 439 -38.41 24.84 -13.28
C ASN A 439 -39.11 24.40 -14.58
N ASP A 440 -40.44 24.34 -14.59
CA ASP A 440 -41.29 24.09 -15.78
C ASP A 440 -42.35 25.18 -15.99
N LEU A 441 -42.08 26.40 -15.50
CA LEU A 441 -42.91 27.61 -15.60
C LEU A 441 -43.42 27.95 -17.01
N ASP A 442 -42.69 27.55 -18.06
CA ASP A 442 -43.03 27.83 -19.46
C ASP A 442 -43.89 26.74 -20.10
N TYR A 443 -43.78 25.48 -19.62
CA TYR A 443 -44.51 24.33 -20.15
C TYR A 443 -44.59 23.22 -19.08
N GLU A 444 -45.81 22.95 -18.59
CA GLU A 444 -46.10 21.91 -17.59
C GLU A 444 -45.44 20.56 -17.91
N GLY A 445 -44.67 20.03 -16.95
CA GLY A 445 -43.91 18.79 -17.07
C GLY A 445 -42.66 18.89 -17.96
N GLY A 446 -42.42 20.04 -18.60
CA GLY A 446 -41.27 20.33 -19.46
C GLY A 446 -40.19 21.13 -18.74
N PHE A 447 -39.63 20.55 -17.70
CA PHE A 447 -38.56 21.18 -16.93
C PHE A 447 -37.40 21.67 -17.81
N GLN A 448 -36.90 22.85 -17.47
CA GLN A 448 -35.72 23.51 -18.03
C GLN A 448 -34.92 24.17 -16.91
N TRP A 449 -33.66 24.53 -17.18
CA TRP A 449 -32.89 25.36 -16.27
C TRP A 449 -33.32 26.83 -16.42
N ALA A 450 -33.12 27.62 -15.37
CA ALA A 450 -33.55 29.02 -15.30
C ALA A 450 -33.03 29.84 -16.49
N ASN A 451 -31.82 29.56 -16.97
CA ASN A 451 -31.20 30.21 -18.11
C ASN A 451 -31.64 29.67 -19.50
N GLY A 452 -32.61 28.75 -19.54
CA GLY A 452 -33.13 28.12 -20.77
C GLY A 452 -32.35 26.89 -21.25
N GLU A 453 -31.35 26.42 -20.49
CA GLU A 453 -30.63 25.19 -20.84
C GLU A 453 -31.49 23.93 -20.65
N LEU A 454 -31.17 22.88 -21.42
CA LEU A 454 -31.90 21.61 -21.41
C LEU A 454 -31.79 20.86 -20.07
N PHE A 455 -32.91 20.36 -19.56
CA PHE A 455 -33.01 19.59 -18.32
C PHE A 455 -32.77 18.08 -18.54
N GLN A 456 -31.55 17.72 -18.93
CA GLN A 456 -31.20 16.35 -19.32
C GLN A 456 -30.93 15.42 -18.13
N TYR A 457 -30.10 15.87 -17.18
CA TYR A 457 -29.82 15.12 -15.97
C TYR A 457 -30.96 15.28 -14.96
N LYS A 458 -31.33 14.20 -14.28
CA LYS A 458 -32.45 14.15 -13.34
C LYS A 458 -32.05 13.38 -12.09
N ASN A 459 -32.20 13.99 -10.92
CA ASN A 459 -32.03 13.34 -9.62
C ASN A 459 -33.31 13.44 -8.78
N TRP A 460 -34.46 13.25 -9.44
CA TRP A 460 -35.77 13.18 -8.79
C TRP A 460 -35.83 12.08 -7.73
N PHE A 461 -36.53 12.35 -6.63
CA PHE A 461 -36.80 11.32 -5.65
C PHE A 461 -37.69 10.25 -6.26
N LEU A 462 -37.20 9.01 -6.34
CA LEU A 462 -37.94 7.92 -6.99
C LEU A 462 -39.12 7.40 -6.17
N GLY A 463 -39.37 7.97 -4.99
CA GLY A 463 -40.34 7.47 -4.03
C GLY A 463 -39.75 6.36 -3.15
N TRP A 464 -40.48 5.97 -2.12
CA TRP A 464 -40.03 4.94 -1.19
C TRP A 464 -40.28 3.52 -1.75
N PRO A 465 -39.24 2.72 -2.07
CA PRO A 465 -39.43 1.40 -2.70
C PRO A 465 -40.23 0.43 -1.82
N GLU A 466 -40.08 0.54 -0.50
CA GLU A 466 -40.82 -0.23 0.51
C GLU A 466 -42.33 0.07 0.53
N TYR A 467 -42.74 1.18 -0.10
CA TYR A 467 -44.12 1.67 -0.13
C TYR A 467 -44.60 1.90 -1.56
N GLU A 468 -44.30 0.97 -2.47
CA GLU A 468 -44.74 1.03 -3.88
C GLU A 468 -44.30 2.33 -4.58
N TYR A 469 -43.12 2.84 -4.23
CA TYR A 469 -42.58 4.11 -4.74
C TYR A 469 -43.48 5.32 -4.48
N ARG A 470 -44.22 5.32 -3.37
CA ARG A 470 -45.01 6.48 -2.95
C ARG A 470 -44.15 7.73 -2.75
N ASN A 471 -44.75 8.89 -3.02
CA ASN A 471 -44.12 10.20 -2.98
C ASN A 471 -43.00 10.36 -4.02
N ARG A 472 -43.13 9.70 -5.18
CA ARG A 472 -42.22 9.86 -6.31
C ARG A 472 -42.35 11.26 -6.91
N GLN A 473 -41.22 11.83 -7.29
CA GLN A 473 -41.10 13.15 -7.88
C GLN A 473 -40.69 13.11 -9.38
N PRO A 474 -41.04 14.13 -10.18
CA PRO A 474 -42.01 15.17 -9.83
C PRO A 474 -43.41 14.56 -9.60
N SER A 475 -44.12 15.05 -8.60
CA SER A 475 -45.47 14.59 -8.23
C SER A 475 -46.56 15.27 -9.05
N ASP A 476 -46.14 16.22 -9.88
CA ASP A 476 -46.91 16.86 -10.92
C ASP A 476 -47.88 15.91 -11.66
N ASP A 477 -49.17 16.13 -11.43
CA ASP A 477 -50.30 15.48 -12.10
C ASP A 477 -50.78 16.26 -13.34
N GLY A 478 -50.03 17.28 -13.77
CA GLY A 478 -50.30 18.17 -14.90
C GLY A 478 -51.35 19.26 -14.61
N LEU A 479 -51.66 19.49 -13.33
CA LEU A 479 -52.65 20.46 -12.84
C LEU A 479 -52.18 21.21 -11.58
N SER A 480 -51.00 20.89 -11.07
CA SER A 480 -50.51 21.43 -9.81
C SER A 480 -49.82 22.79 -10.05
N ASN A 481 -49.49 23.50 -8.98
CA ASN A 481 -48.77 24.78 -9.05
C ASN A 481 -47.33 24.61 -8.55
N GLU A 482 -46.75 23.43 -8.72
CA GLU A 482 -45.46 23.00 -8.16
C GLU A 482 -44.30 23.11 -9.16
N ASP A 483 -44.18 24.25 -9.82
CA ASP A 483 -43.37 24.39 -11.04
C ASP A 483 -41.85 24.58 -10.82
N CYS A 484 -41.37 24.51 -9.58
CA CYS A 484 -39.99 24.88 -9.22
C CYS A 484 -39.28 23.74 -8.49
N VAL A 485 -37.98 23.56 -8.79
CA VAL A 485 -37.20 22.43 -8.27
C VAL A 485 -36.44 22.81 -7.00
N GLU A 486 -36.75 22.09 -5.91
CA GLU A 486 -35.98 22.12 -4.67
C GLU A 486 -35.18 20.82 -4.47
N MET A 487 -34.04 20.90 -3.78
CA MET A 487 -33.32 19.76 -3.24
C MET A 487 -33.68 19.58 -1.77
N ARG A 488 -34.01 18.35 -1.37
CA ARG A 488 -34.33 18.01 0.03
C ARG A 488 -33.95 16.59 0.38
N LYS A 489 -33.76 16.32 1.68
CA LYS A 489 -33.44 15.00 2.23
C LYS A 489 -34.62 14.34 2.96
N THR A 490 -35.53 15.15 3.49
CA THR A 490 -36.66 14.66 4.29
C THR A 490 -37.92 14.53 3.42
N PHE A 491 -38.48 13.33 3.27
CA PHE A 491 -39.73 13.09 2.53
C PHE A 491 -40.80 12.45 3.43
N HIS A 492 -42.08 12.71 3.13
CA HIS A 492 -43.18 12.14 3.91
C HIS A 492 -43.39 10.66 3.56
N VAL A 493 -43.61 9.84 4.58
CA VAL A 493 -44.02 8.43 4.47
C VAL A 493 -45.43 8.28 5.04
N PRO A 494 -46.39 7.72 4.28
CA PRO A 494 -47.73 7.46 4.78
C PRO A 494 -47.68 6.67 6.09
N SER A 495 -48.42 7.13 7.09
CA SER A 495 -48.56 6.48 8.41
C SER A 495 -47.29 6.45 9.29
N LYS A 496 -46.14 6.96 8.83
CA LYS A 496 -44.89 7.02 9.60
C LYS A 496 -44.29 8.43 9.76
N GLY A 497 -44.87 9.43 9.10
CA GLY A 497 -44.38 10.81 9.18
C GLY A 497 -43.18 11.04 8.27
N ASN A 498 -42.34 12.01 8.62
CA ASN A 498 -41.18 12.39 7.82
C ASN A 498 -40.02 11.42 8.02
N LYS A 499 -39.37 11.00 6.94
CA LYS A 499 -38.17 10.14 6.94
C LYS A 499 -37.09 10.76 6.06
N ASP A 500 -35.85 10.69 6.52
CA ASP A 500 -34.69 11.15 5.76
C ASP A 500 -34.20 10.08 4.79
N THR A 501 -33.80 10.52 3.60
CA THR A 501 -33.07 9.72 2.62
C THR A 501 -31.58 9.69 2.95
N ASP A 502 -30.82 8.85 2.25
CA ASP A 502 -29.36 8.77 2.36
C ASP A 502 -28.64 10.03 1.85
N ARG A 503 -29.23 10.70 0.84
CA ARG A 503 -28.73 11.93 0.19
C ARG A 503 -29.86 12.86 -0.23
N TYR A 504 -29.56 14.05 -0.74
CA TYR A 504 -30.58 14.98 -1.24
C TYR A 504 -31.13 14.50 -2.58
N TYR A 505 -32.45 14.61 -2.77
CA TYR A 505 -33.13 14.35 -4.03
C TYR A 505 -33.96 15.57 -4.44
N TRP A 506 -34.30 15.63 -5.72
CA TRP A 506 -35.12 16.71 -6.26
C TRP A 506 -36.59 16.48 -5.97
N ASN A 507 -37.27 17.58 -5.70
CA ASN A 507 -38.69 17.68 -5.43
C ASN A 507 -39.24 18.90 -6.18
N ASP A 508 -40.32 18.70 -6.93
CA ASP A 508 -41.10 19.76 -7.54
C ASP A 508 -41.93 20.40 -6.44
N ARG A 509 -41.98 21.72 -6.45
CA ARG A 509 -42.50 22.50 -5.35
C ARG A 509 -43.09 23.79 -5.84
N ASN A 510 -44.16 24.20 -5.17
CA ASN A 510 -44.75 25.51 -5.40
C ASN A 510 -43.70 26.63 -5.26
N CYS A 511 -43.49 27.37 -6.36
CA CYS A 511 -42.50 28.41 -6.51
C CYS A 511 -42.61 29.55 -5.49
N ASP A 512 -43.81 29.78 -4.90
CA ASP A 512 -44.05 30.79 -3.86
C ASP A 512 -43.50 30.35 -2.49
N THR A 513 -43.10 29.09 -2.34
CA THR A 513 -42.46 28.58 -1.11
C THR A 513 -41.15 29.33 -0.85
N LYS A 514 -40.93 29.75 0.40
CA LYS A 514 -39.67 30.39 0.77
C LYS A 514 -38.64 29.36 1.18
N ASN A 515 -37.62 29.16 0.36
CA ASN A 515 -36.49 28.28 0.63
C ASN A 515 -35.16 29.07 0.57
N PRO A 516 -34.16 28.67 1.37
CA PRO A 516 -32.76 28.97 1.06
C PRO A 516 -32.40 28.51 -0.36
N PHE A 517 -31.36 29.06 -0.95
CA PHE A 517 -31.03 28.80 -2.36
C PHE A 517 -29.53 28.80 -2.61
N ILE A 518 -29.13 28.26 -3.75
CA ILE A 518 -27.72 28.22 -4.16
C ILE A 518 -27.56 29.03 -5.45
N CYS A 519 -26.71 30.05 -5.37
CA CYS A 519 -26.27 30.79 -6.55
C CYS A 519 -25.02 30.14 -7.14
N GLN A 520 -24.92 30.16 -8.46
CA GLN A 520 -23.74 29.76 -9.23
C GLN A 520 -23.23 30.97 -10.03
N TYR A 521 -21.93 31.22 -9.94
CA TYR A 521 -21.26 32.31 -10.65
C TYR A 521 -20.15 31.73 -11.51
N MET A 522 -20.19 31.97 -12.82
CA MET A 522 -19.11 31.58 -13.70
C MET A 522 -17.87 32.41 -13.36
N LYS A 523 -16.70 31.77 -13.28
CA LYS A 523 -15.44 32.50 -13.18
C LYS A 523 -15.10 33.01 -14.58
N GLU A 524 -14.83 34.30 -14.71
CA GLU A 524 -14.34 34.86 -15.96
C GLU A 524 -13.09 34.06 -16.39
N ASP A 525 -13.09 33.63 -17.63
CA ASP A 525 -11.99 32.88 -18.25
C ASP A 525 -10.65 33.58 -17.93
N LEU A 526 -9.74 32.86 -17.26
CA LEU A 526 -8.32 33.26 -17.09
C LEU A 526 -7.54 33.25 -18.43
N THR A 527 -8.22 33.40 -19.57
CA THR A 527 -7.65 33.34 -20.92
C THR A 527 -7.64 34.67 -21.65
N PHE A 528 -7.55 35.83 -20.97
CA PHE A 528 -7.24 37.10 -21.65
C PHE A 528 -6.46 38.09 -20.77
N ILE A 529 -5.18 37.77 -20.46
CA ILE A 529 -4.15 38.79 -20.19
C ILE A 529 -2.86 38.38 -20.89
N LEU A 530 -2.88 38.38 -22.22
CA LEU A 530 -1.66 38.40 -23.05
C LEU A 530 -1.86 39.23 -24.32
N VAL A 531 -2.52 40.39 -24.25
CA VAL A 531 -2.27 41.48 -25.21
C VAL A 531 -2.45 42.82 -24.49
N GLU A 532 -1.64 43.80 -24.90
CA GLU A 532 -1.60 45.20 -24.47
C GLU A 532 -0.69 45.52 -23.27
N ASN A 533 0.62 45.43 -23.54
CA ASN A 533 1.54 46.50 -23.14
C ASN A 533 2.62 46.67 -24.21
N ILE A 534 2.23 47.29 -25.32
CA ILE A 534 3.16 48.03 -26.17
C ILE A 534 2.54 49.42 -26.36
N ASP A 535 2.89 50.36 -25.48
CA ASP A 535 3.62 51.52 -25.99
C ASP A 535 4.37 52.35 -24.93
N SER A 536 5.46 52.93 -25.43
CA SER A 536 6.26 54.04 -24.90
C SER A 536 7.42 53.74 -23.91
N GLY A 537 8.65 53.86 -24.43
CA GLY A 537 9.84 54.05 -23.60
C GLY A 537 11.17 53.57 -24.21
N THR A 538 11.61 54.24 -25.27
CA THR A 538 12.93 54.14 -25.92
C THR A 538 14.14 53.76 -25.05
N SER A 539 14.94 52.78 -25.51
CA SER A 539 16.41 52.88 -25.54
C SER A 539 17.02 51.81 -26.47
N LYS A 540 17.83 52.27 -27.43
CA LYS A 540 18.64 51.47 -28.35
C LYS A 540 19.64 50.59 -27.58
N ASN A 541 19.84 49.34 -28.02
CA ASN A 541 21.14 48.81 -28.44
C ASN A 541 21.11 47.31 -28.83
N ASN A 542 21.59 47.05 -30.05
CA ASN A 542 22.45 45.96 -30.51
C ASN A 542 22.04 44.48 -30.32
N LEU A 543 21.54 43.91 -31.43
CA LEU A 543 22.06 42.73 -32.15
C LEU A 543 22.73 41.62 -31.32
N ARG A 544 22.07 40.46 -31.23
CA ARG A 544 22.56 39.12 -31.65
C ARG A 544 21.51 38.03 -31.35
N GLU A 545 21.01 37.37 -32.40
CA GLU A 545 20.44 36.01 -32.31
C GLU A 545 21.57 34.98 -32.11
N PRO A 546 21.27 33.78 -31.57
CA PRO A 546 21.03 32.66 -32.49
C PRO A 546 19.92 31.67 -32.09
N PHE A 547 19.13 31.31 -33.10
CA PHE A 547 18.70 29.95 -33.51
C PHE A 547 18.30 28.90 -32.45
N LEU A 548 16.99 28.66 -32.39
CA LEU A 548 16.36 27.36 -32.12
C LEU A 548 16.67 26.38 -33.26
N HIS A 549 17.02 25.13 -32.93
CA HIS A 549 17.10 24.05 -33.90
C HIS A 549 16.08 22.95 -33.57
N ASP A 550 15.40 22.55 -34.64
CA ASP A 550 14.36 21.55 -34.81
C ASP A 550 14.51 20.25 -34.02
N ARG A 551 13.37 19.75 -33.55
CA ARG A 551 13.09 18.32 -33.48
C ARG A 551 11.97 18.02 -34.45
N ASP A 552 12.29 17.39 -35.57
CA ASP A 552 11.37 16.47 -36.20
C ASP A 552 12.06 15.43 -37.09
N GLN A 553 11.57 14.20 -36.92
CA GLN A 553 11.68 13.01 -37.78
C GLN A 553 13.03 12.30 -37.89
N TYR A 554 13.03 10.99 -37.57
CA TYR A 554 13.20 9.97 -38.61
C TYR A 554 12.68 8.58 -38.15
N ILE A 555 11.93 7.96 -39.06
CA ILE A 555 11.49 6.57 -39.05
C ILE A 555 12.50 5.72 -39.86
N ARG A 556 12.65 4.44 -39.46
CA ARG A 556 13.05 3.25 -40.24
C ARG A 556 14.53 2.78 -40.27
N ASN A 557 14.60 1.46 -40.06
CA ASN A 557 15.59 0.45 -40.47
C ASN A 557 16.86 0.30 -39.61
N THR A 558 16.83 -0.65 -38.67
CA THR A 558 17.44 -1.99 -38.82
C THR A 558 16.87 -2.95 -37.78
#